data_AF-A0A522H6M5-F1
#
_entry.id   AF-A0A522H6M5-F1
#
_cell.length_a   1.000
_cell.length_b   1.000
_cell.length_c   1.000
_cell.angle_alpha   90.00
_cell.angle_beta   90.00
_cell.angle_gamma   90.00
#
_symmetry.space_group_name_H-M   'P 1'
#
loop_
_entity.id
_entity.type
_entity.pdbx_description
1 polymer ?
#
loop_
_entity_poly.entity_id
_entity_poly.type
_entity_poly.pdbx_seq_one_letter_code
_entity_poly.pdbx_strand_id
1 'polypeptide(L)'
;MEKATHEGRSLKLVGVNADEKDMADRRYCAELAASFRRFSSGTEKALRPGMLVQWKPGMKNRRMPDYDVPMMVVEVLEQPVIDTAFESGSIYFRERLNIILGFLDEDDEFCLLHYDSRRFEPYTGIGSE
;
A
#
# COMPACT_ATOMS: atom_id res chain seq x y z
N MET A 1 2.24 68.32 28.42
CA MET A 1 1.69 67.35 29.37
C MET A 1 1.16 66.19 28.55
N GLU A 2 1.69 65.00 28.85
CA GLU A 2 1.26 63.66 28.44
C GLU A 2 1.30 63.19 26.98
N LYS A 3 1.90 61.99 26.86
CA LYS A 3 2.19 61.17 25.70
C LYS A 3 0.93 60.43 25.24
N ALA A 4 0.87 60.05 23.97
CA ALA A 4 0.25 58.78 23.60
C ALA A 4 1.10 58.08 22.54
N THR A 5 1.52 56.89 22.92
CA THR A 5 2.57 56.06 22.37
C THR A 5 2.10 55.32 21.13
N HIS A 6 2.99 55.21 20.15
CA HIS A 6 2.85 54.30 19.03
C HIS A 6 3.11 52.89 19.55
N GLU A 7 2.12 51.99 19.56
CA GLU A 7 2.37 50.55 19.66
C GLU A 7 1.43 49.81 18.72
N GLY A 8 2.01 49.28 17.64
CA GLY A 8 1.34 48.34 16.77
C GLY A 8 1.05 47.05 17.53
N ARG A 9 -0.17 46.52 17.34
CA ARG A 9 -0.44 45.11 17.59
C ARG A 9 -0.74 44.44 16.26
N SER A 10 0.32 43.86 15.71
CA SER A 10 0.24 42.84 14.68
C SER A 10 -0.59 41.65 15.18
N LEU A 11 -1.43 41.13 14.29
CA LEU A 11 -2.32 40.00 14.48
C LEU A 11 -1.56 38.75 14.95
N LYS A 12 -2.17 37.97 15.86
CA LYS A 12 -1.90 36.53 15.93
C LYS A 12 -3.21 35.76 15.85
N LEU A 13 -3.52 35.24 14.66
CA LEU A 13 -4.40 34.08 14.54
C LEU A 13 -3.66 32.89 15.19
N VAL A 14 -4.05 32.53 16.42
CA VAL A 14 -3.46 31.39 17.16
C VAL A 14 -4.25 30.08 16.92
N GLY A 15 -5.36 30.11 16.17
CA GLY A 15 -6.25 28.95 16.00
C GLY A 15 -5.99 28.05 14.79
N VAL A 16 -5.22 28.49 13.78
CA VAL A 16 -5.17 27.76 12.48
C VAL A 16 -4.31 26.49 12.55
N ASN A 17 -3.26 26.46 13.38
CA ASN A 17 -2.26 25.38 13.35
C ASN A 17 -2.62 24.12 14.16
N ALA A 18 -3.46 24.23 15.18
CA ALA A 18 -3.84 23.09 16.02
C ALA A 18 -4.97 22.28 15.36
N ASP A 19 -5.99 22.98 14.86
CA ASP A 19 -7.14 22.35 14.20
C ASP A 19 -6.75 21.66 12.88
N GLU A 20 -5.85 22.27 12.10
CA GLU A 20 -5.31 21.66 10.86
C GLU A 20 -4.48 20.41 11.15
N LYS A 21 -3.63 20.46 12.17
CA LYS A 21 -2.84 19.29 12.60
C LYS A 21 -3.74 18.17 13.10
N ASP A 22 -4.72 18.48 13.94
CA ASP A 22 -5.67 17.49 14.46
C ASP A 22 -6.49 16.85 13.33
N MET A 23 -6.89 17.62 12.31
CA MET A 23 -7.55 17.08 11.12
C MET A 23 -6.61 16.19 10.30
N ALA A 24 -5.35 16.58 10.11
CA ALA A 24 -4.35 15.78 9.41
C ALA A 24 -4.08 14.45 10.12
N ASP A 25 -3.93 14.48 11.45
CA ASP A 25 -3.72 13.29 12.28
C ASP A 25 -4.92 12.35 12.21
N ARG A 26 -6.15 12.87 12.29
CA ARG A 26 -7.38 12.08 12.11
C ARG A 26 -7.46 11.43 10.74
N ARG A 27 -7.13 12.18 9.67
CA ARG A 27 -7.11 11.66 8.30
C ARG A 27 -6.08 10.55 8.14
N TYR A 28 -4.87 10.76 8.65
CA TYR A 28 -3.80 9.76 8.62
C TYR A 28 -4.22 8.47 9.34
N CYS A 29 -4.77 8.58 10.56
CA CYS A 29 -5.27 7.44 11.32
C CYS A 29 -6.39 6.69 10.58
N ALA A 30 -7.30 7.41 9.92
CA ALA A 30 -8.37 6.81 9.13
C ALA A 30 -7.82 6.03 7.93
N GLU A 31 -6.86 6.59 7.19
CA GLU A 31 -6.22 5.93 6.04
C GLU A 31 -5.38 4.72 6.47
N LEU A 32 -4.66 4.82 7.59
CA LEU A 32 -3.90 3.70 8.14
C LEU A 32 -4.83 2.54 8.52
N ALA A 33 -5.94 2.84 9.21
CA ALA A 33 -6.93 1.83 9.57
C ALA A 33 -7.60 1.21 8.33
N ALA A 34 -7.88 2.01 7.30
CA ALA A 34 -8.43 1.52 6.03
C ALA A 34 -7.45 0.60 5.30
N SER A 35 -6.17 0.98 5.26
CA SER A 35 -5.09 0.19 4.67
C SER A 35 -4.92 -1.14 5.38
N PHE A 36 -4.95 -1.16 6.72
CA PHE A 36 -4.90 -2.38 7.50
C PHE A 36 -6.10 -3.30 7.25
N ARG A 37 -7.32 -2.74 7.13
CA ARG A 37 -8.52 -3.52 6.76
C ARG A 37 -8.40 -4.16 5.39
N ARG A 38 -7.85 -3.46 4.40
CA ARG A 38 -7.59 -4.02 3.06
C ARG A 38 -6.56 -5.14 3.12
N PHE A 39 -5.45 -4.92 3.82
CA PHE A 39 -4.39 -5.93 4.00
C PHE A 39 -4.93 -7.21 4.65
N SER A 40 -5.77 -7.07 5.68
CA SER A 40 -6.32 -8.18 6.46
C SER A 40 -7.69 -8.68 6.01
N SER A 41 -8.12 -8.33 4.79
CA SER A 41 -9.49 -8.61 4.31
C SER A 41 -9.80 -10.10 4.10
N GLY A 42 -8.78 -10.95 3.94
CA GLY A 42 -8.96 -12.37 3.65
C GLY A 42 -9.26 -12.70 2.18
N THR A 43 -9.28 -11.70 1.29
CA THR A 43 -9.53 -11.89 -0.15
C THR A 43 -8.50 -12.82 -0.79
N GLU A 44 -7.29 -12.86 -0.25
CA GLU A 44 -6.19 -13.71 -0.71
C GLU A 44 -6.50 -15.21 -0.59
N LYS A 45 -7.44 -15.61 0.28
CA LYS A 45 -7.86 -17.00 0.44
C LYS A 45 -8.59 -17.56 -0.78
N ALA A 46 -9.14 -16.69 -1.61
CA ALA A 46 -9.81 -17.08 -2.84
C ALA A 46 -8.83 -17.27 -4.01
N LEU A 47 -7.53 -17.03 -3.82
CA LEU A 47 -6.53 -17.11 -4.89
C LEU A 47 -6.12 -18.57 -5.16
N ARG A 48 -6.01 -18.91 -6.44
CA ARG A 48 -5.65 -20.24 -6.94
C ARG A 48 -4.95 -20.11 -8.29
N PRO A 49 -4.08 -21.06 -8.68
CA PRO A 49 -3.41 -21.06 -9.97
C PRO A 49 -4.37 -20.80 -11.14
N GLY A 50 -3.91 -20.02 -12.12
CA GLY A 50 -4.69 -19.61 -13.30
C GLY A 50 -5.61 -18.40 -13.10
N MET A 51 -5.69 -17.81 -11.90
CA MET A 51 -6.43 -16.57 -11.69
C MET A 51 -5.67 -15.34 -12.13
N LEU A 52 -6.38 -14.35 -12.65
CA LEU A 52 -5.88 -12.98 -12.69
C LEU A 52 -6.07 -12.28 -11.34
N VAL A 53 -5.05 -11.54 -10.93
CA VAL A 53 -5.01 -10.76 -9.69
C VAL A 53 -4.43 -9.37 -9.95
N GLN A 54 -4.71 -8.47 -9.03
CA GLN A 54 -4.16 -7.12 -8.99
C GLN A 54 -3.68 -6.77 -7.59
N TRP A 55 -2.84 -5.74 -7.52
CA TRP A 55 -2.49 -5.11 -6.26
C TRP A 55 -3.76 -4.55 -5.60
N LYS A 56 -3.92 -4.79 -4.30
CA LYS A 56 -4.85 -3.99 -3.51
C LYS A 56 -4.39 -2.53 -3.51
N PRO A 57 -5.30 -1.55 -3.47
CA PRO A 57 -4.94 -0.14 -3.42
C PRO A 57 -3.96 0.17 -2.28
N GLY A 58 -2.82 0.78 -2.61
CA GLY A 58 -1.78 1.17 -1.65
C GLY A 58 -0.87 0.04 -1.17
N MET A 59 -0.91 -1.16 -1.77
CA MET A 59 -0.16 -2.34 -1.30
C MET A 59 1.04 -2.75 -2.15
N LYS A 60 1.31 -2.09 -3.30
CA LYS A 60 2.47 -2.36 -4.17
C LYS A 60 3.77 -2.14 -3.41
N ASN A 61 4.65 -3.13 -3.46
CA ASN A 61 5.91 -3.13 -2.71
C ASN A 61 7.09 -3.69 -3.51
N ARG A 62 6.94 -3.77 -4.83
CA ARG A 62 7.98 -4.12 -5.82
C ARG A 62 8.02 -3.06 -6.92
N ARG A 63 9.12 -3.01 -7.69
CA ARG A 63 9.25 -2.10 -8.84
C ARG A 63 8.21 -2.42 -9.92
N MET A 64 8.12 -3.70 -10.26
CA MET A 64 7.19 -4.24 -11.26
C MET A 64 6.36 -5.36 -10.63
N PRO A 65 5.16 -5.62 -11.17
CA PRO A 65 4.45 -4.82 -12.17
C PRO A 65 3.73 -3.60 -11.55
N ASP A 66 3.22 -2.70 -12.40
CA ASP A 66 2.43 -1.54 -12.00
C ASP A 66 1.03 -1.90 -11.46
N TYR A 67 0.33 -0.92 -10.86
CA TYR A 67 -0.96 -1.15 -10.20
C TYR A 67 -2.06 -1.63 -11.15
N ASP A 68 -2.03 -1.16 -12.39
CA ASP A 68 -2.99 -1.42 -13.45
C ASP A 68 -2.65 -2.64 -14.30
N VAL A 69 -1.47 -3.23 -14.10
CA VAL A 69 -1.03 -4.43 -14.81
C VAL A 69 -1.52 -5.68 -14.08
N PRO A 70 -2.42 -6.49 -14.68
CA PRO A 70 -2.85 -7.73 -14.07
C PRO A 70 -1.74 -8.77 -14.06
N MET A 71 -1.73 -9.59 -13.01
CA MET A 71 -0.81 -10.72 -12.85
C MET A 71 -1.57 -12.04 -12.86
N MET A 72 -0.92 -13.12 -13.27
CA MET A 72 -1.45 -14.47 -13.17
C MET A 72 -0.93 -15.17 -11.92
N VAL A 73 -1.81 -15.82 -11.16
CA VAL A 73 -1.40 -16.73 -10.08
C VAL A 73 -0.78 -17.97 -10.73
N VAL A 74 0.50 -18.17 -10.47
CA VAL A 74 1.24 -19.35 -10.94
C VAL A 74 1.17 -20.44 -9.88
N GLU A 75 1.42 -20.08 -8.62
CA GLU A 75 1.41 -21.03 -7.50
C GLU A 75 1.04 -20.33 -6.19
N VAL A 76 0.34 -21.05 -5.31
CA VAL A 76 0.15 -20.65 -3.90
C VAL A 76 0.87 -21.66 -3.03
N LEU A 77 1.87 -21.20 -2.27
CA LEU A 77 2.75 -22.06 -1.49
C LEU A 77 2.08 -22.47 -0.17
N GLU A 78 2.09 -23.77 0.15
CA GLU A 78 1.63 -24.27 1.46
C GLU A 78 2.48 -23.71 2.60
N GLN A 79 3.80 -23.66 2.39
CA GLN A 79 4.76 -23.10 3.34
C GLN A 79 5.37 -21.82 2.75
N PRO A 80 5.25 -20.68 3.44
CA PRO A 80 5.82 -19.43 2.96
C PRO A 80 7.35 -19.47 2.99
N VAL A 81 7.98 -18.91 1.97
CA VAL A 81 9.40 -18.54 1.99
C VAL A 81 9.54 -17.26 2.82
N ILE A 82 10.48 -17.25 3.76
CA ILE A 82 10.82 -16.05 4.53
C ILE A 82 12.03 -15.41 3.89
N ASP A 83 11.88 -14.16 3.44
CA ASP A 83 12.99 -13.41 2.86
C ASP A 83 14.05 -13.09 3.92
N THR A 84 15.31 -13.44 3.64
CA THR A 84 16.48 -13.24 4.51
C THR A 84 17.45 -12.19 3.98
N ALA A 85 17.15 -11.54 2.86
CA ALA A 85 18.05 -10.57 2.22
C ALA A 85 18.15 -9.23 2.98
N PHE A 86 17.19 -8.92 3.85
CA PHE A 86 17.09 -7.62 4.51
C PHE A 86 17.32 -7.71 6.02
N GLU A 87 17.76 -6.61 6.62
CA GLU A 87 17.87 -6.43 8.07
C GLU A 87 16.60 -5.81 8.69
N SER A 88 16.52 -5.79 10.03
CA SER A 88 15.31 -5.39 10.77
C SER A 88 14.84 -3.94 10.57
N GLY A 89 15.69 -3.07 10.04
CA GLY A 89 15.33 -1.70 9.66
C GLY A 89 14.56 -1.59 8.33
N SER A 90 14.52 -2.67 7.54
CA SER A 90 13.83 -2.70 6.25
C SER A 90 12.36 -3.06 6.39
N ILE A 91 11.50 -2.39 5.62
CA ILE A 91 10.08 -2.75 5.48
C ILE A 91 9.85 -4.12 4.83
N TYR A 92 10.90 -4.71 4.24
CA TYR A 92 10.91 -6.04 3.62
C TYR A 92 11.50 -7.12 4.53
N PHE A 93 11.88 -6.77 5.77
CA PHE A 93 12.46 -7.71 6.72
C PHE A 93 11.53 -8.90 6.97
N ARG A 94 12.04 -10.12 6.72
CA ARG A 94 11.32 -11.37 6.94
C ARG A 94 9.94 -11.38 6.28
N GLU A 95 9.81 -10.77 5.10
CA GLU A 95 8.56 -10.78 4.37
C GLU A 95 8.14 -12.24 4.12
N ARG A 96 6.85 -12.52 4.37
CA ARG A 96 6.26 -13.84 4.24
C ARG A 96 5.78 -14.02 2.81
N LEU A 97 6.60 -14.62 1.96
CA LEU A 97 6.30 -14.83 0.56
C LEU A 97 5.62 -16.18 0.35
N ASN A 98 4.36 -16.19 -0.06
CA ASN A 98 3.53 -17.41 -0.16
C ASN A 98 2.74 -17.52 -1.47
N ILE A 99 2.95 -16.62 -2.42
CA ILE A 99 2.36 -16.69 -3.74
C ILE A 99 3.40 -16.36 -4.80
N ILE A 100 3.39 -17.11 -5.90
CA ILE A 100 4.19 -16.84 -7.09
C ILE A 100 3.24 -16.27 -8.13
N LEU A 101 3.56 -15.07 -8.62
CA LEU A 101 2.80 -14.40 -9.66
C LEU A 101 3.65 -14.22 -10.91
N GLY A 102 3.01 -14.44 -12.06
CA GLY A 102 3.55 -14.18 -13.37
C GLY A 102 3.00 -12.90 -13.98
N PHE A 103 3.85 -12.16 -14.69
CA PHE A 103 3.50 -10.97 -15.46
C PHE A 103 4.44 -10.83 -16.66
N LEU A 104 4.07 -9.99 -17.63
CA LEU A 104 4.94 -9.60 -18.73
C LEU A 104 5.68 -8.33 -18.35
N ASP A 105 6.98 -8.29 -18.60
CA ASP A 105 7.77 -7.07 -18.44
C ASP A 105 7.68 -6.16 -19.68
N GLU A 106 8.57 -5.17 -19.77
CA GLU A 106 8.59 -4.19 -20.85
C GLU A 106 8.99 -4.79 -22.22
N ASP A 107 9.62 -5.98 -22.22
CA ASP A 107 10.07 -6.71 -23.41
C ASP A 107 9.14 -7.90 -23.74
N ASP A 108 7.94 -7.93 -23.16
CA ASP A 108 6.96 -9.03 -23.26
C ASP A 108 7.50 -10.39 -22.76
N GLU A 109 8.52 -10.39 -21.88
CA GLU A 109 9.06 -11.60 -21.28
C GLU A 109 8.25 -12.02 -20.05
N PHE A 110 7.94 -13.32 -19.96
CA PHE A 110 7.19 -13.86 -18.83
C PHE A 110 8.06 -13.97 -17.58
N CYS A 111 7.89 -13.02 -16.68
CA CYS A 111 8.62 -12.90 -15.43
C CYS A 111 7.85 -13.52 -14.26
N LEU A 112 8.59 -14.12 -13.32
CA LEU A 112 8.03 -14.69 -12.09
C LEU A 112 8.63 -14.02 -10.86
N LEU A 113 7.78 -13.64 -9.91
CA LEU A 113 8.21 -13.10 -8.62
C LEU A 113 7.40 -13.71 -7.47
N HIS A 114 8.05 -13.78 -6.31
CA HIS A 114 7.45 -14.20 -5.04
C HIS A 114 6.89 -12.99 -4.29
N TYR A 115 5.70 -13.15 -3.73
CA TYR A 115 5.01 -12.09 -3.00
C TYR A 115 4.28 -12.58 -1.74
N ASP A 116 3.89 -11.63 -0.90
CA ASP A 116 2.89 -11.81 0.16
C ASP A 116 1.48 -11.72 -0.44
N SER A 117 0.73 -12.81 -0.41
CA SER A 117 -0.60 -12.91 -1.03
C SER A 117 -1.61 -11.91 -0.46
N ARG A 118 -1.43 -11.44 0.78
CA ARG A 118 -2.34 -10.48 1.43
C ARG A 118 -2.37 -9.12 0.74
N ARG A 119 -1.39 -8.83 -0.12
CA ARG A 119 -1.30 -7.61 -0.92
C ARG A 119 -2.14 -7.64 -2.19
N PHE A 120 -2.76 -8.78 -2.53
CA PHE A 120 -3.46 -8.98 -3.80
C PHE A 120 -4.94 -9.31 -3.60
N GLU A 121 -5.71 -9.00 -4.63
CA GLU A 121 -7.12 -9.33 -4.78
C GLU A 121 -7.41 -9.82 -6.21
N PRO A 122 -8.52 -10.55 -6.42
CA PRO A 122 -8.93 -10.94 -7.76
C PRO A 122 -9.04 -9.73 -8.70
N TYR A 123 -8.54 -9.87 -9.93
CA TYR A 123 -8.68 -8.82 -10.94
C TYR A 123 -10.15 -8.69 -11.37
N THR A 124 -10.67 -7.48 -11.41
CA THR A 124 -12.07 -7.19 -11.78
C THR A 124 -12.22 -6.49 -13.13
N GLY A 125 -11.11 -6.20 -13.81
CA GLY A 125 -11.09 -5.42 -15.06
C GLY A 125 -11.54 -6.17 -16.32
N ILE A 126 -11.74 -7.49 -16.27
CA ILE A 126 -12.36 -8.24 -17.37
C ILE A 126 -13.85 -8.36 -17.08
N GLY A 127 -14.66 -7.49 -17.67
CA GLY A 127 -16.08 -7.75 -17.82
C GLY A 127 -16.24 -9.02 -18.64
N SER A 128 -17.09 -9.95 -18.19
CA SER A 128 -17.50 -11.09 -19.00
C SER A 128 -18.17 -10.54 -20.27
N GLU A 129 -17.55 -10.77 -21.43
CA GLU A 129 -18.24 -10.64 -22.72
C GLU A 129 -19.39 -11.65 -22.82
#